data_AF-A0A6B2SWD6-F1
#
_entry.id   AF-A0A6B2SWD6-F1
#
_cell.length_a   1.000
_cell.length_b   1.000
_cell.length_c   1.000
_cell.angle_alpha   90.00
_cell.angle_beta   90.00
_cell.angle_gamma   90.00
#
_symmetry.space_group_name_H-M   'P 1'
#
loop_
_entity.id
_entity.type
_entity.pdbx_description
1 polymer ?
#
loop_
_entity_poly.entity_id
_entity_poly.type
_entity_poly.pdbx_seq_one_letter_code
_entity_poly.pdbx_strand_id
1 'polypeptide(L)'
;MVRHTPRLADGLPPDDEVLLDVPDERLAPALVAAGRGDYGPASKLLATTREAAEWENRDRYTTRLAAFARSRPEWFDDWLGASPHDPDALLVKAEL
;
A
#
# COMPACT_ATOMS: atom_id res chain seq x y z
N MET A 1 -4.23 -24.95 29.85
CA MET A 1 -4.58 -23.55 30.15
C MET A 1 -3.36 -22.70 29.79
N VAL A 2 -3.28 -22.22 28.55
CA VAL A 2 -2.15 -21.44 28.05
C VAL A 2 -2.32 -20.00 28.54
N ARG A 3 -1.37 -19.51 29.33
CA ARG A 3 -1.34 -18.13 29.82
C ARG A 3 -0.78 -17.24 28.71
N HIS A 4 -1.61 -16.34 28.19
CA HIS A 4 -1.17 -15.23 27.35
C HIS A 4 -0.04 -14.48 28.08
N THR A 5 1.09 -14.30 27.40
CA THR A 5 2.21 -13.50 27.90
C THR A 5 2.07 -12.10 27.27
N PRO A 6 1.54 -11.08 27.96
CA PRO A 6 1.22 -9.78 27.35
C PRO A 6 2.46 -8.86 27.25
N ARG A 7 3.67 -9.40 27.40
CA ARG A 7 4.90 -8.61 27.64
C ARG A 7 5.82 -8.42 26.45
N LEU A 8 5.41 -8.84 25.25
CA LEU A 8 6.22 -8.66 24.03
C LEU A 8 5.86 -7.41 23.22
N ALA A 9 4.83 -6.65 23.62
CA ALA A 9 4.40 -5.45 22.89
C ALA A 9 5.04 -4.14 23.40
N ASP A 10 5.66 -4.13 24.58
CA ASP A 10 6.34 -2.94 25.11
C ASP A 10 7.72 -2.80 24.43
N GLY A 11 7.74 -2.06 23.32
CA GLY A 11 8.98 -1.68 22.62
C GLY A 11 9.09 -2.17 21.18
N LEU A 12 8.04 -2.79 20.61
CA LEU A 12 7.96 -2.93 19.16
C LEU A 12 7.62 -1.55 18.57
N PRO A 13 8.37 -1.07 17.56
CA PRO A 13 7.93 0.07 16.80
C PRO A 13 6.49 -0.18 16.29
N PRO A 14 5.63 0.84 16.18
CA PRO A 14 4.38 0.67 15.45
C PRO A 14 4.68 0.01 14.10
N ASP A 15 3.75 -0.80 13.57
CA ASP A 15 3.95 -1.50 12.28
C ASP A 15 4.35 -0.53 11.15
N ASP A 16 4.05 0.76 11.34
CA ASP A 16 4.40 1.89 10.47
C ASP A 16 5.89 2.33 10.53
N GLU A 17 6.68 1.83 11.48
CA GLU A 17 8.10 2.20 11.72
C GLU A 17 9.11 1.11 11.32
N VAL A 18 8.67 -0.03 10.78
CA VAL A 18 9.58 -1.05 10.21
C VAL A 18 9.98 -0.66 8.78
N LEU A 19 11.07 0.10 8.66
CA LEU A 19 11.66 0.45 7.36
C LEU A 19 12.44 -0.74 6.77
N LEU A 20 11.76 -1.59 5.99
CA LEU A 20 12.38 -2.69 5.24
C LEU A 20 13.08 -2.17 3.97
N ASP A 21 14.43 -2.27 3.99
CA ASP A 21 15.50 -2.10 2.98
C ASP A 21 15.21 -1.57 1.56
N VAL A 22 16.16 -0.73 1.12
CA VAL A 22 16.36 -0.03 -0.18
C VAL A 22 15.12 0.71 -0.69
N PRO A 23 15.19 2.03 -0.95
CA PRO A 23 14.07 2.73 -1.58
C PRO A 23 13.76 2.06 -2.92
N ASP A 24 12.59 1.44 -3.01
CA ASP A 24 12.13 0.81 -4.23
C ASP A 24 11.94 1.89 -5.30
N GLU A 25 12.79 1.85 -6.33
CA GLU A 25 12.85 2.86 -7.39
C GLU A 25 11.56 2.95 -8.21
N ARG A 26 10.72 1.91 -8.20
CA ARG A 26 9.42 1.89 -8.91
C ARG A 26 8.29 2.44 -8.03
N LEU A 27 8.30 2.12 -6.74
CA LEU A 27 7.27 2.58 -5.80
C LEU A 27 7.45 4.05 -5.40
N ALA A 28 8.69 4.52 -5.21
CA ALA A 28 8.94 5.88 -4.74
C ALA A 28 8.33 6.97 -5.65
N PRO A 29 8.49 6.93 -7.00
CA PRO A 29 7.81 7.87 -7.88
C PRO A 29 6.28 7.82 -7.80
N ALA A 30 5.71 6.63 -7.59
CA ALA A 30 4.27 6.47 -7.44
C ALA A 30 3.76 7.12 -6.15
N LEU A 31 4.48 6.97 -5.03
CA LEU A 31 4.14 7.64 -3.76
C LEU A 31 4.33 9.15 -3.83
N VAL A 32 5.34 9.65 -4.55
CA VAL A 32 5.51 11.09 -4.77
C VAL A 32 4.35 11.67 -5.56
N ALA A 33 3.86 10.97 -6.59
CA ALA A 33 2.70 11.39 -7.36
C ALA A 33 1.41 11.33 -6.53
N ALA A 34 1.23 10.26 -5.74
CA ALA A 34 0.12 10.12 -4.81
C ALA A 34 0.11 11.25 -3.77
N GLY A 35 1.29 11.67 -3.30
CA GLY A 35 1.47 12.83 -2.44
C GLY A 35 1.00 14.17 -3.05
N ARG A 36 0.83 14.22 -4.39
CA ARG A 36 0.29 15.34 -5.15
C ARG A 36 -1.18 15.12 -5.57
N GLY A 37 -1.81 14.03 -5.14
CA GLY A 37 -3.19 13.66 -5.47
C GLY A 37 -3.33 12.80 -6.74
N ASP A 38 -2.24 12.43 -7.41
CA ASP A 38 -2.30 11.62 -8.63
C ASP A 38 -2.20 10.13 -8.32
N TYR A 39 -3.30 9.40 -8.50
CA TYR A 39 -3.37 7.94 -8.35
C TYR A 39 -2.91 7.18 -9.60
N GLY A 40 -2.74 7.84 -10.75
CA GLY A 40 -2.40 7.22 -12.03
C GLY A 40 -1.11 6.40 -12.00
N PRO A 41 0.01 6.91 -11.45
CA PRO A 41 1.25 6.15 -11.32
C PRO A 41 1.12 4.91 -10.41
N ALA A 42 0.31 4.98 -9.36
CA ALA A 42 0.06 3.82 -8.49
C ALA A 42 -0.78 2.74 -9.20
N SER A 43 -1.86 3.15 -9.88
CA SER A 43 -2.68 2.27 -10.72
C SER A 43 -1.82 1.59 -11.80
N LYS A 44 -1.02 2.36 -12.53
CA LYS A 44 -0.11 1.83 -13.56
C LYS A 44 0.92 0.85 -12.99
N LEU A 45 1.50 1.16 -11.82
CA LEU A 45 2.47 0.28 -11.17
C LEU A 45 1.86 -1.07 -10.85
N LEU A 46 0.69 -1.10 -10.22
CA LEU A 46 0.00 -2.34 -9.89
C LEU A 46 -0.47 -3.09 -11.14
N ALA A 47 -1.01 -2.40 -12.15
CA ALA A 47 -1.36 -3.03 -13.42
C ALA A 47 -0.16 -3.74 -14.05
N THR A 48 1.02 -3.09 -14.04
CA THR A 48 2.27 -3.66 -14.57
C THR A 48 2.70 -4.91 -13.80
N THR A 49 2.62 -4.91 -12.46
CA THR A 49 2.99 -6.10 -11.67
C THR A 49 2.02 -7.26 -11.90
N ARG A 50 0.73 -6.99 -12.12
CA ARG A 50 -0.25 -8.02 -12.49
C ARG A 50 0.02 -8.61 -13.87
N GLU A 51 0.28 -7.76 -14.87
CA GLU A 51 0.56 -8.20 -16.24
C GLU A 51 1.84 -9.04 -16.33
N ALA A 52 2.86 -8.68 -15.54
CA ALA A 52 4.13 -9.40 -15.47
C ALA A 52 4.12 -10.59 -14.48
N ALA A 53 3.01 -10.84 -13.79
CA ALA A 53 2.89 -11.86 -12.74
C ALA A 53 3.93 -11.72 -11.61
N GLU A 54 4.32 -10.49 -11.27
CA GLU A 54 5.24 -10.15 -10.19
C GLU A 54 4.52 -10.12 -8.83
N TRP A 55 4.00 -11.27 -8.39
CA TRP A 55 3.08 -11.34 -7.24
C TRP A 55 3.68 -10.83 -5.93
N GLU A 56 4.96 -11.08 -5.68
CA GLU A 56 5.64 -10.59 -4.48
C GLU A 56 5.76 -9.06 -4.48
N ASN A 57 6.13 -8.46 -5.61
CA ASN A 57 6.20 -6.99 -5.73
C ASN A 57 4.80 -6.38 -5.61
N ARG A 58 3.80 -7.03 -6.22
CA ARG A 58 2.40 -6.57 -6.16
C ARG A 58 1.89 -6.53 -4.73
N ASP A 59 2.11 -7.58 -3.95
CA ASP A 59 1.74 -7.66 -2.54
C ASP A 59 2.42 -6.53 -1.74
N ARG A 60 3.75 -6.45 -1.84
CA ARG A 60 4.57 -5.44 -1.17
C ARG A 60 4.16 -4.00 -1.50
N TYR A 61 3.84 -3.71 -2.76
CA TYR A 61 3.38 -2.37 -3.18
C TYR A 61 1.97 -2.08 -2.70
N THR A 62 1.09 -3.07 -2.71
CA THR A 62 -0.29 -2.92 -2.22
C THR A 62 -0.30 -2.56 -0.75
N THR A 63 0.43 -3.29 0.11
CA THR A 63 0.49 -3.00 1.56
C THR A 63 0.99 -1.58 1.84
N ARG A 64 2.02 -1.12 1.11
CA ARG A 64 2.54 0.26 1.26
C ARG A 64 1.57 1.33 0.74
N LEU A 65 0.89 1.07 -0.36
CA LEU A 65 -0.14 1.98 -0.89
C LEU A 65 -1.37 2.03 0.02
N ALA A 66 -1.75 0.91 0.65
CA ALA A 66 -2.82 0.85 1.64
C ALA A 66 -2.46 1.67 2.89
N ALA A 67 -1.23 1.55 3.40
CA ALA A 67 -0.74 2.41 4.48
C ALA A 67 -0.79 3.91 4.10
N PHE A 68 -0.41 4.26 2.87
CA PHE A 68 -0.53 5.62 2.36
C PHE A 68 -2.01 6.09 2.30
N ALA A 69 -2.91 5.26 1.74
CA ALA A 69 -4.35 5.55 1.67
C ALA A 69 -4.98 5.76 3.05
N ARG A 70 -4.55 5.00 4.08
CA ARG A 70 -4.99 5.24 5.47
C ARG A 70 -4.63 6.63 5.96
N SER A 71 -3.48 7.16 5.56
CA SER A 71 -3.03 8.51 5.93
C SER A 71 -3.64 9.64 5.09
N ARG A 72 -4.12 9.32 3.88
CA ARG A 72 -4.71 10.26 2.91
C ARG A 72 -5.92 9.63 2.22
N PRO A 73 -7.06 9.51 2.93
CA PRO A 73 -8.24 8.85 2.39
C PRO A 73 -8.78 9.55 1.14
N GLU A 74 -8.64 10.87 1.02
CA GLU A 74 -9.11 11.65 -0.12
C GLU A 74 -8.46 11.21 -1.44
N TRP A 75 -7.18 10.85 -1.41
CA TRP A 75 -6.46 10.34 -2.58
C TRP A 75 -7.05 9.00 -3.06
N PHE A 76 -7.44 8.15 -2.11
CA PHE A 76 -8.01 6.85 -2.43
C PHE A 76 -9.48 6.93 -2.84
N ASP A 77 -10.24 7.82 -2.21
CA ASP A 77 -11.63 8.11 -2.57
C ASP A 77 -11.73 8.66 -4.00
N ASP A 78 -10.80 9.54 -4.40
CA ASP A 78 -10.72 10.04 -5.78
C ASP A 78 -10.45 8.91 -6.79
N TRP A 79 -9.54 7.99 -6.45
CA TRP A 79 -9.26 6.83 -7.30
C TRP A 79 -10.49 5.93 -7.44
N LEU A 80 -11.15 5.57 -6.33
CA LEU A 80 -12.37 4.77 -6.34
C LEU A 80 -13.54 5.47 -7.03
N GLY A 81 -13.66 6.79 -6.88
CA GLY A 81 -14.70 7.59 -7.53
C GLY A 81 -14.52 7.64 -9.04
N ALA A 82 -13.28 7.80 -9.51
CA ALA A 82 -12.96 7.84 -10.93
C ALA A 82 -13.06 6.46 -11.60
N SER A 83 -12.72 5.39 -10.88
CA SER A 83 -12.78 4.02 -11.41
C SER A 83 -13.24 3.00 -10.36
N PRO A 84 -14.55 2.88 -10.11
CA PRO A 84 -15.10 2.03 -9.03
C PRO A 84 -14.83 0.53 -9.18
N HIS A 85 -14.51 0.09 -10.40
CA HIS A 85 -14.26 -1.31 -10.74
C HIS A 85 -12.80 -1.57 -11.11
N ASP A 86 -11.88 -0.64 -10.81
CA ASP A 86 -10.46 -0.86 -11.01
C ASP A 86 -9.99 -2.01 -10.10
N PRO A 87 -9.51 -3.14 -10.66
CA PRO A 87 -9.05 -4.27 -9.87
C PRO A 87 -7.87 -3.92 -8.96
N ASP A 88 -7.04 -2.94 -9.34
CA ASP A 88 -5.89 -2.51 -8.55
C ASP A 88 -6.34 -1.62 -7.38
N ALA A 89 -7.31 -0.74 -7.60
CA ALA A 89 -7.92 0.05 -6.51
C ALA A 89 -8.67 -0.86 -5.52
N LEU A 90 -9.42 -1.85 -6.02
CA LEU A 90 -10.14 -2.80 -5.18
C LEU A 90 -9.20 -3.69 -4.37
N LEU A 91 -8.02 -4.02 -4.91
CA LEU A 91 -7.00 -4.75 -4.17
C LEU A 91 -6.46 -3.90 -3.02
N VAL A 92 -6.12 -2.62 -3.27
CA VAL A 92 -5.70 -1.70 -2.20
C VAL A 92 -6.81 -1.56 -1.14
N LYS A 93 -8.08 -1.47 -1.57
CA LYS A 93 -9.23 -1.43 -0.65
C LYS A 93 -9.31 -2.64 0.27
N ALA A 94 -8.98 -3.82 -0.23
CA ALA A 94 -9.04 -5.07 0.54
C ALA A 94 -7.94 -5.15 1.61
N GLU A 95 -6.85 -4.39 1.45
CA GLU A 95 -5.69 -4.32 2.34
C GLU A 95 -5.80 -3.19 3.39
N LEU A 96 -6.84 -2.36 3.30
CA LEU A 96 -7.14 -1.28 4.25
C LEU A 96 -7.71 -1.79 5.57
#